data_AF-A0A9C7RP94-F1
#
_entry.id   AF-A0A9C7RP94-F1
#
_cell.length_a   1.000
_cell.length_b   1.000
_cell.length_c   1.000
_cell.angle_alpha   90.00
_cell.angle_beta   90.00
_cell.angle_gamma   90.00
#
_symmetry.space_group_name_H-M   'P 1'
#
loop_
_entity.id
_entity.type
_entity.pdbx_description
1 polymer ?
#
loop_
_entity_poly.entity_id
_entity_poly.type
_entity_poly.pdbx_seq_one_letter_code
_entity_poly.pdbx_strand_id
1 'polypeptide(L)'
;MEIFLTSVICITEHANSPLARKSDVVIETFSGENPIRTSAGRSILAQIFAIEILSAFLYLLEPDLAVKAGEETAKAVVNKLY
;
A
#
# COMPACT_ATOMS: atom_id res chain seq x y z
N MET A 1 11.17 -10.08 25.96
CA MET A 1 11.26 -9.74 24.53
C MET A 1 9.85 -9.38 24.09
N GLU A 2 9.52 -8.09 24.10
CA GLU A 2 8.22 -7.61 23.60
C GLU A 2 8.20 -7.83 22.09
N ILE A 3 7.45 -8.85 21.67
CA ILE A 3 7.11 -9.02 20.27
C ILE A 3 5.99 -8.01 20.03
N PHE A 4 6.32 -6.85 19.45
CA PHE A 4 5.31 -6.10 18.71
C PHE A 4 4.72 -7.09 17.70
N LEU A 5 3.44 -7.43 17.84
CA LEU A 5 2.71 -8.24 16.85
C LEU A 5 2.55 -7.36 15.59
N THR A 6 3.62 -7.19 14.82
CA THR A 6 3.60 -6.44 13.58
C THR A 6 2.86 -7.28 12.55
N SER A 7 1.66 -6.86 12.16
CA SER A 7 0.94 -7.48 11.05
C SER A 7 1.66 -7.19 9.74
N VAL A 8 1.92 -8.24 8.96
CA VAL A 8 2.60 -8.18 7.66
C VAL A 8 1.57 -8.36 6.55
N ILE A 9 1.46 -7.36 5.68
CA ILE A 9 0.64 -7.39 4.46
C ILE A 9 1.57 -7.53 3.26
N CYS A 10 1.37 -8.57 2.44
CA CYS A 10 2.10 -8.76 1.20
C CYS A 10 1.22 -8.40 -0.01
N ILE A 11 1.62 -7.38 -0.77
CA ILE A 11 0.99 -7.03 -2.05
C ILE A 11 1.85 -7.62 -3.17
N THR A 12 1.31 -8.57 -3.94
CA THR A 12 2.10 -9.30 -4.93
C THR A 12 1.24 -9.97 -5.99
N GLU A 13 1.76 -10.19 -7.20
CA GLU A 13 1.16 -11.12 -8.16
C GLU A 13 1.60 -12.58 -7.98
N HIS A 14 2.52 -12.82 -7.04
CA HIS A 14 3.03 -14.15 -6.73
C HIS A 14 2.51 -14.57 -5.35
N ALA A 15 1.22 -14.93 -5.27
CA ALA A 15 0.57 -15.38 -4.03
C ALA A 15 1.28 -16.59 -3.38
N ASN A 16 2.05 -17.35 -4.15
CA ASN A 16 2.86 -18.47 -3.69
C ASN A 16 4.36 -18.10 -3.50
N SER A 17 4.71 -16.82 -3.41
CA SER A 17 6.10 -16.41 -3.16
C SER A 17 6.53 -16.69 -1.71
N PRO A 18 7.85 -16.72 -1.43
CA PRO A 18 8.35 -16.84 -0.06
C PRO A 18 7.87 -15.72 0.88
N LEU A 19 7.62 -14.52 0.36
CA LEU A 19 7.12 -13.39 1.14
C LEU A 19 5.64 -13.56 1.47
N ALA A 20 4.81 -13.93 0.48
CA ALA A 20 3.38 -14.17 0.67
C ALA A 20 3.11 -15.29 1.70
N ARG A 21 3.96 -16.33 1.74
CA ARG A 21 3.85 -17.40 2.75
C ARG A 21 4.20 -16.97 4.18
N LYS A 22 4.90 -15.84 4.34
CA LYS A 22 5.32 -15.30 5.64
C LYS A 22 4.49 -14.10 6.09
N SER A 23 3.51 -13.67 5.29
CA SER A 23 2.61 -12.57 5.63
C SER A 23 1.32 -13.07 6.27
N ASP A 24 0.74 -12.25 7.13
CA ASP A 24 -0.58 -12.49 7.74
C ASP A 24 -1.71 -12.31 6.73
N VAL A 25 -1.54 -11.37 5.79
CA VAL A 25 -2.51 -11.05 4.72
C VAL A 25 -1.79 -10.96 3.38
N VAL A 26 -2.38 -11.56 2.34
CA VAL A 26 -1.92 -11.43 0.95
C VAL A 26 -2.97 -10.67 0.15
N ILE A 27 -2.55 -9.57 -0.47
CA ILE A 27 -3.33 -8.85 -1.48
C ILE A 27 -2.75 -9.23 -2.84
N GLU A 28 -3.46 -10.11 -3.54
CA GLU A 28 -3.03 -10.59 -4.85
C GLU A 28 -3.34 -9.53 -5.93
N THR A 29 -2.30 -9.09 -6.63
CA THR A 29 -2.42 -8.19 -7.80
C THR A 29 -2.21 -8.98 -9.10
N PHE A 30 -2.59 -8.41 -10.24
CA PHE A 30 -2.25 -9.00 -11.55
C PHE A 30 -1.47 -8.00 -12.39
N SER A 31 -0.17 -8.25 -12.58
CA SER A 31 0.73 -7.34 -13.31
C SER A 31 1.52 -7.98 -14.45
N GLY A 32 1.72 -9.29 -14.42
CA GLY A 32 2.40 -10.05 -15.45
C GLY A 32 3.91 -9.79 -15.51
N GLU A 33 4.55 -9.56 -14.36
CA GLU A 33 6.01 -9.44 -14.25
C GLU A 33 6.68 -10.68 -14.80
N ASN A 34 7.75 -10.43 -15.56
CA ASN A 34 8.64 -11.48 -16.01
C ASN A 34 10.04 -10.88 -16.23
N PRO A 35 11.08 -11.73 -16.25
CA PRO A 35 12.47 -11.26 -16.35
C PRO A 35 12.81 -10.52 -17.65
N ILE A 36 11.99 -10.62 -18.70
CA ILE A 36 12.27 -10.10 -20.04
C ILE A 36 11.65 -8.72 -20.26
N ARG A 37 10.63 -8.33 -19.47
CA ARG A 37 9.98 -7.01 -19.59
C ARG A 37 10.95 -5.91 -19.12
N THR A 38 11.03 -4.85 -19.92
CA THR A 38 11.94 -3.71 -19.71
C THR A 38 11.55 -2.81 -18.55
N SER A 39 10.31 -2.90 -18.04
CA SER A 39 9.86 -2.12 -16.89
C SER A 39 8.80 -2.83 -16.06
N ALA A 40 8.77 -2.49 -14.77
CA ALA A 40 7.76 -2.93 -13.80
C ALA A 40 6.52 -2.00 -13.78
N GLY A 41 6.31 -1.17 -14.81
CA GLY A 41 5.30 -0.11 -14.77
C GLY A 41 3.88 -0.60 -14.49
N ARG A 42 3.50 -1.77 -15.04
CA ARG A 42 2.18 -2.40 -14.78
C ARG A 42 2.04 -2.83 -13.32
N SER A 43 3.08 -3.42 -12.75
CA SER A 43 3.12 -3.88 -11.36
C SER A 43 3.10 -2.72 -10.38
N ILE A 44 3.85 -1.67 -10.65
CA ILE A 44 3.83 -0.44 -9.85
C ILE A 44 2.41 0.13 -9.85
N LEU A 45 1.76 0.24 -11.02
CA LEU A 45 0.41 0.77 -11.10
C LEU A 45 -0.60 -0.11 -10.34
N ALA A 46 -0.53 -1.44 -10.48
CA ALA A 46 -1.41 -2.36 -9.77
C ALA A 46 -1.22 -2.26 -8.24
N GLN A 47 0.01 -2.14 -7.77
CA GLN A 47 0.33 -2.00 -6.35
C GLN A 47 -0.10 -0.63 -5.78
N ILE A 48 0.09 0.46 -6.54
CA ILE A 48 -0.41 1.79 -6.16
C ILE A 48 -1.93 1.77 -6.05
N PHE A 49 -2.62 1.13 -7.01
CA PHE A 49 -4.08 1.03 -6.97
C PHE A 49 -4.58 0.22 -5.76
N ALA A 50 -3.88 -0.84 -5.37
CA ALA A 50 -4.19 -1.56 -4.14
C ALA A 50 -4.06 -0.66 -2.89
N ILE A 51 -3.01 0.16 -2.81
CA ILE A 51 -2.82 1.14 -1.72
C ILE A 51 -3.92 2.20 -1.73
N GLU A 52 -4.34 2.66 -2.91
CA GLU A 52 -5.42 3.64 -3.05
C GLU A 52 -6.74 3.10 -2.51
N ILE A 53 -7.09 1.84 -2.83
CA ILE A 53 -8.29 1.18 -2.29
C ILE A 53 -8.23 1.07 -0.76
N LEU A 54 -7.07 0.67 -0.20
CA LEU A 54 -6.90 0.61 1.25
C LEU A 54 -7.06 1.99 1.91
N SER A 55 -6.53 3.02 1.26
CA SER A 55 -6.69 4.41 1.71
C SER A 55 -8.16 4.84 1.66
N ALA A 56 -8.87 4.52 0.58
CA ALA A 56 -10.31 4.79 0.46
C ALA A 56 -11.13 4.10 1.56
N PHE A 57 -10.78 2.86 1.93
CA PHE A 57 -11.40 2.20 3.09
C PHE A 57 -11.09 2.91 4.40
N LEU A 58 -9.89 3.45 4.60
CA LEU A 58 -9.58 4.25 5.79
C LEU A 58 -10.44 5.51 5.85
N TYR A 59 -10.63 6.21 4.72
CA TYR A 59 -11.55 7.37 4.65
C TYR A 59 -13.00 6.98 4.95
N LEU A 60 -13.43 5.77 4.58
CA LEU A 60 -14.79 5.28 4.83
C LEU A 60 -15.01 4.84 6.29
N LEU A 61 -14.02 4.15 6.88
CA LEU A 61 -14.12 3.56 8.20
C LEU A 61 -13.75 4.53 9.32
N GLU A 62 -12.79 5.43 9.07
CA GLU A 62 -12.22 6.36 10.05
C GLU A 62 -12.16 7.80 9.48
N PRO A 63 -13.32 8.38 9.09
CA PRO A 63 -13.37 9.64 8.34
C PRO A 63 -12.73 10.82 9.10
N ASP A 64 -12.97 10.94 10.41
CA ASP A 64 -12.44 12.03 11.23
C ASP A 64 -10.90 11.99 11.30
N LEU A 65 -10.34 10.80 11.46
CA LEU A 65 -8.89 10.59 11.47
C LEU A 65 -8.29 10.92 10.10
N ALA A 66 -8.92 10.44 9.03
CA ALA A 66 -8.44 10.66 7.67
C ALA A 66 -8.47 12.15 7.28
N VAL A 67 -9.53 12.88 7.63
CA VAL A 67 -9.63 14.33 7.44
C VAL A 67 -8.55 15.06 8.24
N LYS A 68 -8.41 14.74 9.53
CA LYS A 68 -7.40 15.36 10.39
C LYS A 68 -5.98 15.16 9.84
N ALA A 69 -5.62 13.94 9.46
CA ALA A 69 -4.31 13.63 8.88
C ALA A 69 -4.09 14.39 7.56
N GLY A 70 -5.11 14.49 6.72
CA GLY A 70 -5.08 15.30 5.49
C GLY A 70 -4.81 16.78 5.75
N GLU A 71 -5.49 17.37 6.74
CA GLU A 71 -5.27 18.76 7.11
C GLU A 71 -3.87 19.02 7.69
N GLU A 72 -3.40 18.15 8.59
CA GLU A 72 -2.09 18.30 9.23
C GLU A 72 -0.96 18.19 8.20
N THR A 73 -1.06 17.22 7.29
CA THR A 73 -0.07 17.04 6.21
C THR A 73 -0.09 18.20 5.21
N ALA A 74 -1.27 18.70 4.83
CA ALA A 74 -1.40 19.88 3.98
C ALA A 74 -0.81 21.14 4.64
N LYS A 75 -1.13 21.40 5.91
CA LYS A 75 -0.57 22.52 6.69
C LYS A 75 0.96 22.45 6.78
N ALA A 76 1.55 21.26 6.88
CA ALA A 76 2.99 21.08 6.97
C ALA A 76 3.76 21.49 5.69
N VAL A 77 3.08 21.55 4.55
CA VAL A 77 3.67 21.90 3.26
C VAL A 77 3.16 23.22 2.68
N VAL A 78 2.12 23.83 3.25
CA VAL A 78 1.47 25.03 2.69
C VAL A 78 2.43 26.20 2.41
N ASN A 79 3.43 26.43 3.27
CA ASN A 79 4.43 27.49 3.12
C ASN A 79 5.68 27.04 2.34
N LYS A 80 5.70 25.80 1.85
CA LYS A 80 6.77 25.20 1.04
C LYS A 80 6.35 24.98 -0.41
N LEU A 81 5.04 25.09 -0.67
CA LEU A 81 4.52 25.23 -2.01
C LEU A 81 4.85 26.66 -2.45
N TYR A 82 5.61 26.75 -3.54
CA TYR A 82 6.16 27.96 -4.16
C TYR A 82 5.12 29.05 -4.42
#